data_AF-A0A3D1QE32-F1
#
_entry.id   AF-A0A3D1QE32-F1
#
_cell.length_a   1.000
_cell.length_b   1.000
_cell.length_c   1.000
_cell.angle_alpha   90.00
_cell.angle_beta   90.00
_cell.angle_gamma   90.00
#
_symmetry.space_group_name_H-M   'P 1'
#
loop_
_entity.id
_entity.type
_entity.pdbx_description
1 polymer ?
#
loop_
_entity_poly.entity_id
_entity_poly.type
_entity_poly.pdbx_seq_one_letter_code
_entity_poly.pdbx_strand_id
1 'polypeptide(L)'
;MKYLSEDKEFVIGQCERCRSELKVPKDNLVSRNDSFDLKATVQCQCGRIHNLILGNSKTLKWANEKVKFDPNYVSSNQSNTVSCPLCKSVQLYAGDKGFSLGSAAAGGILFGPVGLLGGFLGSKTVMITCLNCGHKWEAGRI
;
A
#
# COMPACT_ATOMS: atom_id res chain seq x y z
N MET A 1 -11.85 7.57 13.67
CA MET A 1 -12.68 8.07 14.80
C MET A 1 -14.07 8.37 14.27
N LYS A 2 -15.11 8.35 15.12
CA LYS A 2 -16.49 8.58 14.70
C LYS A 2 -16.89 10.02 14.95
N TYR A 3 -17.57 10.64 14.00
CA TYR A 3 -18.14 11.98 14.19
C TYR A 3 -19.14 11.98 15.34
N LEU A 4 -19.03 12.95 16.24
CA LEU A 4 -19.92 13.16 17.38
C LEU A 4 -20.74 14.44 17.17
N SER A 5 -20.05 15.57 17.04
CA SER A 5 -20.64 16.89 16.89
C SER A 5 -19.63 17.85 16.25
N GLU A 6 -20.09 19.04 15.89
CA GLU A 6 -19.22 20.12 15.44
C GLU A 6 -19.58 21.43 16.13
N ASP A 7 -18.54 22.21 16.41
CA ASP A 7 -18.63 23.59 16.87
C ASP A 7 -18.30 24.53 15.68
N LYS A 8 -18.30 25.85 15.93
CA LYS A 8 -17.90 26.83 14.91
C LYS A 8 -16.47 26.62 14.39
N GLU A 9 -15.57 26.18 15.26
CA GLU A 9 -14.12 26.11 14.98
C GLU A 9 -13.57 24.67 14.98
N PHE A 10 -14.24 23.73 15.67
CA PHE A 10 -13.76 22.37 15.87
C PHE A 10 -14.80 21.35 15.39
N VAL A 11 -14.33 20.18 14.94
CA VAL A 11 -15.13 18.96 14.80
C VAL A 11 -14.72 18.01 15.90
N ILE A 12 -15.71 17.45 16.59
CA ILE A 12 -15.52 16.56 17.73
C ILE A 12 -15.70 15.12 17.23
N GLY A 13 -14.63 14.34 17.35
CA GLY A 13 -14.61 12.92 17.01
C GLY A 13 -14.45 12.03 18.24
N GLN A 14 -15.16 10.91 18.29
CA GLN A 14 -15.00 9.89 19.31
C GLN A 14 -13.98 8.82 18.88
N CYS A 15 -13.04 8.49 19.77
CA CYS A 15 -12.17 7.34 19.55
C CYS A 15 -12.97 6.03 19.68
N GLU A 16 -12.81 5.13 18.70
CA GLU A 16 -13.51 3.83 18.69
C GLU A 16 -13.00 2.84 19.74
N ARG A 17 -11.80 3.08 20.28
CA ARG A 17 -11.18 2.20 21.28
C ARG A 17 -11.55 2.60 22.70
N CYS A 18 -11.28 3.85 23.06
CA CYS A 18 -11.40 4.34 24.45
C CYS A 18 -12.58 5.28 24.68
N ARG A 19 -13.34 5.61 23.62
CA ARG A 19 -14.49 6.52 23.64
C ARG A 19 -14.19 7.97 24.07
N SER A 20 -12.92 8.33 24.28
CA SER A 20 -12.52 9.71 24.50
C SER A 20 -12.91 10.58 23.32
N GLU A 21 -13.35 11.80 23.63
CA GLU A 21 -13.67 12.83 22.65
C GLU A 21 -12.42 13.62 22.29
N LEU A 22 -12.18 13.78 20.99
CA LEU A 22 -11.05 14.52 20.45
C LEU A 22 -11.60 15.70 19.65
N LYS A 23 -11.15 16.90 19.99
CA LYS A 23 -11.46 18.12 19.26
C LYS A 23 -10.42 18.29 18.15
N VAL A 24 -10.87 18.34 16.91
CA VAL A 24 -10.02 18.53 15.73
C VAL A 24 -10.36 19.88 15.10
N PRO A 25 -9.39 20.80 14.93
CA PRO A 25 -9.64 22.10 14.30
C PRO A 25 -10.10 21.92 12.85
N LYS A 26 -11.06 22.75 12.40
CA LYS A 26 -11.57 22.68 11.02
C LYS A 26 -10.48 22.92 9.97
N ASP A 27 -9.44 23.69 10.28
CA ASP A 27 -8.29 23.91 9.39
C ASP A 27 -7.49 22.63 9.11
N ASN A 28 -7.53 21.67 10.02
CA ASN A 28 -6.88 20.37 9.88
C ASN A 28 -7.76 19.35 9.14
N LEU A 29 -8.95 19.73 8.70
CA LEU A 29 -9.90 18.83 8.05
C LEU A 29 -9.96 19.07 6.54
N VAL A 30 -10.20 17.99 5.81
CA VAL A 30 -10.55 17.99 4.39
C VAL A 30 -11.87 17.23 4.26
N SER A 31 -12.95 17.95 3.91
CA SER A 31 -14.29 17.38 3.80
C SER A 31 -14.41 16.49 2.56
N ARG A 32 -14.94 15.27 2.74
CA ARG A 32 -15.13 14.24 1.72
C ARG A 32 -16.49 13.58 1.89
N ASN A 33 -17.50 14.06 1.16
CA ASN A 33 -18.88 13.57 1.16
C ASN A 33 -19.45 13.36 2.58
N ASP A 34 -19.19 12.19 3.17
CA ASP A 34 -19.67 11.72 4.47
C ASP A 34 -18.53 11.47 5.48
N SER A 35 -17.34 12.03 5.27
CA SER A 35 -16.16 11.84 6.12
C SER A 35 -15.23 13.06 6.09
N PHE A 36 -14.37 13.18 7.08
CA PHE A 36 -13.35 14.22 7.16
C PHE A 36 -11.97 13.60 7.27
N ASP A 37 -11.14 13.76 6.23
CA ASP A 37 -9.73 13.42 6.26
C ASP A 37 -8.96 14.47 7.08
N LEU A 38 -7.94 14.04 7.82
CA LEU A 38 -7.08 14.92 8.59
C LEU A 38 -5.78 15.21 7.83
N LYS A 39 -5.45 16.49 7.65
CA LYS A 39 -4.16 16.89 7.04
C LYS A 39 -2.98 16.43 7.91
N ALA A 40 -3.12 16.58 9.22
CA ALA A 40 -2.20 16.10 10.24
C ALA A 40 -2.93 15.09 11.13
N THR A 41 -2.35 13.91 11.28
CA THR A 41 -2.92 12.84 12.11
C THR A 41 -3.03 13.25 13.58
N VAL A 42 -4.09 12.81 14.25
CA VAL A 42 -4.34 13.08 15.67
C VAL A 42 -4.13 11.79 16.46
N GLN A 43 -3.27 11.84 17.47
CA GLN A 43 -3.06 10.71 18.38
C GLN A 43 -4.02 10.82 19.57
N CYS A 44 -4.74 9.73 19.83
CA CYS A 44 -5.58 9.59 21.00
C CYS A 44 -4.77 9.15 22.22
N GLN A 45 -5.22 9.53 23.42
CA GLN A 45 -4.63 9.13 24.70
C GLN A 45 -4.51 7.59 24.88
N CYS A 46 -5.34 6.80 24.19
CA CYS A 46 -5.21 5.34 24.15
C CYS A 46 -4.11 4.81 23.22
N GLY A 47 -3.30 5.69 22.63
CA GLY A 47 -2.19 5.36 21.73
C GLY A 47 -2.57 5.13 20.26
N ARG A 48 -3.86 5.20 19.89
CA ARG A 48 -4.27 5.09 18.48
C ARG A 48 -4.04 6.40 17.74
N ILE A 49 -3.52 6.30 16.53
CA ILE A 49 -3.39 7.41 15.59
C ILE A 49 -4.62 7.42 14.69
N HIS A 50 -5.22 8.58 14.50
CA HIS A 50 -6.38 8.80 13.66
C HIS A 50 -6.06 9.79 12.55
N ASN A 51 -6.31 9.40 11.32
CA ASN A 51 -6.17 10.21 10.11
C ASN A 51 -7.54 10.52 9.46
N LEU A 52 -8.62 9.95 9.97
CA LEU A 52 -9.96 10.03 9.40
C LEU A 52 -11.03 10.11 10.50
N ILE A 53 -11.96 11.05 10.35
CA ILE A 53 -13.24 11.09 11.05
C ILE A 53 -14.31 10.55 10.10
N LEU A 54 -14.84 9.37 10.43
CA LEU A 54 -15.99 8.80 9.75
C LEU A 54 -17.24 9.61 10.14
N GLY A 55 -17.99 10.11 9.17
CA GLY A 55 -19.27 10.77 9.44
C GLY A 55 -20.34 9.81 9.95
N ASN A 56 -21.58 10.29 10.00
CA ASN A 56 -22.68 9.52 10.54
C ASN A 56 -22.95 8.25 9.70
N SER A 57 -22.79 7.07 10.31
CA SER A 57 -23.07 5.77 9.71
C SER A 57 -24.48 5.63 9.12
N LYS A 58 -25.45 6.47 9.52
CA LYS A 58 -26.81 6.47 8.98
C LYS A 58 -26.92 7.12 7.60
N THR A 59 -25.99 7.98 7.20
CA THR A 59 -25.99 8.65 5.88
C THR A 59 -25.04 8.01 4.87
N LEU A 60 -24.06 7.22 5.33
CA LEU A 60 -23.20 6.43 4.46
C LEU A 60 -24.04 5.39 3.68
N LYS A 61 -24.30 5.67 2.39
CA LYS A 61 -25.00 4.74 1.49
C LYS A 61 -24.32 3.36 1.46
N TRP A 62 -22.98 3.32 1.52
CA TRP A 62 -22.21 2.07 1.56
C TRP A 62 -22.26 1.30 2.89
N ALA A 63 -22.57 1.94 4.02
CA ALA A 63 -22.64 1.23 5.31
C ALA A 63 -23.96 0.44 5.45
N ASN A 64 -25.02 0.88 4.76
CA ASN A 64 -26.30 0.19 4.70
C ASN A 64 -26.47 -0.68 3.44
N GLU A 65 -25.60 -0.51 2.45
CA GLU A 65 -25.52 -1.43 1.33
C GLU A 65 -24.87 -2.71 1.82
N LYS A 66 -25.68 -3.77 1.99
CA LYS A 66 -25.16 -5.11 2.21
C LYS A 66 -24.26 -5.43 1.03
N VAL A 67 -22.94 -5.34 1.23
CA VAL A 67 -21.97 -5.94 0.31
C VAL A 67 -22.36 -7.41 0.26
N LYS A 68 -23.00 -7.82 -0.83
CA LYS A 68 -23.34 -9.22 -1.07
C LYS A 68 -22.01 -9.91 -1.29
N PHE A 69 -21.47 -10.47 -0.22
CA PHE A 69 -20.36 -11.40 -0.30
C PHE A 69 -20.90 -12.59 -1.08
N ASP A 70 -20.59 -12.64 -2.37
CA ASP A 70 -20.96 -13.77 -3.22
C ASP A 70 -20.05 -14.94 -2.83
N PRO A 71 -20.57 -15.99 -2.16
CA PRO A 71 -19.76 -17.15 -1.77
C PRO A 71 -19.30 -17.97 -3.00
N ASN A 72 -19.83 -17.67 -4.19
CA ASN A 72 -19.42 -18.22 -5.48
C ASN A 72 -18.58 -17.22 -6.31
N TYR A 73 -18.03 -16.16 -5.69
CA TYR A 73 -16.98 -15.37 -6.31
C TYR A 73 -15.73 -16.24 -6.49
N VAL A 74 -15.72 -17.02 -7.57
CA VAL A 74 -14.52 -17.54 -8.16
C VAL A 74 -13.86 -16.34 -8.81
N SER A 75 -12.82 -15.81 -8.17
CA SER A 75 -11.90 -14.88 -8.82
C SER A 75 -11.51 -15.52 -10.15
N SER A 76 -11.94 -14.91 -11.25
CA SER A 76 -11.69 -15.38 -12.62
C SER A 76 -10.19 -15.25 -12.93
N ASN A 77 -9.40 -16.11 -12.31
CA ASN A 77 -7.97 -16.31 -12.51
C ASN A 77 -7.72 -17.81 -12.72
N GLN A 78 -8.52 -18.42 -13.60
CA GLN A 78 -8.10 -19.56 -14.38
C GLN A 78 -7.80 -18.97 -15.76
N SER A 79 -6.58 -18.99 -16.32
CA SER A 79 -5.65 -20.11 -16.38
C SER A 79 -4.25 -19.66 -16.82
N ASN A 80 -3.61 -18.75 -16.08
CA ASN A 80 -2.17 -18.47 -16.25
C ASN A 80 -1.51 -17.86 -15.00
N THR A 81 -1.95 -18.28 -13.81
CA THR A 81 -1.45 -17.73 -12.54
C THR A 81 -0.02 -18.19 -12.30
N VAL A 82 0.92 -17.25 -12.41
CA VAL A 82 2.33 -17.48 -12.09
C VAL A 82 2.44 -17.87 -10.62
N SER A 83 3.02 -19.05 -10.37
CA SER A 83 3.25 -19.58 -9.03
C SER A 83 4.74 -19.85 -8.83
N CYS A 84 5.17 -19.84 -7.58
CA CYS A 84 6.54 -20.19 -7.26
C CYS A 84 6.83 -21.65 -7.66
N PRO A 85 7.88 -21.93 -8.44
CA PRO A 85 8.22 -23.30 -8.83
C PRO A 85 8.64 -24.17 -7.66
N LEU A 86 9.12 -23.56 -6.57
CA LEU A 86 9.61 -24.28 -5.39
C LEU A 86 8.49 -24.61 -4.39
N CYS A 87 7.64 -23.64 -4.06
CA CYS A 87 6.64 -23.78 -2.98
C CYS A 87 5.19 -23.63 -3.45
N LYS A 88 4.95 -23.39 -4.75
CA LYS A 88 3.62 -23.20 -5.37
C LYS A 88 2.80 -22.02 -4.84
N SER A 89 3.40 -21.15 -4.03
CA SER A 89 2.74 -19.92 -3.57
C SER A 89 2.55 -18.92 -4.72
N VAL A 90 1.40 -18.24 -4.72
CA VAL A 90 1.04 -17.17 -5.66
C VAL A 90 1.50 -15.78 -5.18
N GLN A 91 2.08 -15.71 -3.98
CA GLN A 91 2.59 -14.46 -3.39
C GLN A 91 3.99 -14.15 -3.92
N LEU A 92 4.03 -13.40 -5.03
CA LEU A 92 5.23 -13.07 -5.76
C LEU A 92 5.46 -11.56 -5.77
N TYR A 93 6.71 -11.15 -5.64
CA TYR A 93 7.17 -9.77 -5.81
C TYR A 93 7.97 -9.67 -7.11
N ALA A 94 7.52 -8.85 -8.05
CA ALA A 94 8.26 -8.53 -9.26
C ALA A 94 8.98 -7.19 -9.05
N GLY A 95 10.31 -7.23 -9.05
CA GLY A 95 11.14 -6.03 -8.93
C GLY A 95 12.28 -6.07 -9.92
N ASP A 96 12.80 -4.91 -10.29
CA ASP A 96 13.96 -4.84 -11.17
C ASP A 96 15.23 -5.27 -10.43
N LYS A 97 16.08 -6.07 -11.09
CA LYS A 97 17.43 -6.33 -10.63
C LYS A 97 18.24 -5.03 -10.79
N GLY A 98 18.23 -4.21 -9.75
CA GLY A 98 18.99 -2.96 -9.73
C GLY A 98 20.47 -3.16 -10.06
N PHE A 99 21.10 -2.10 -10.57
CA PHE A 99 22.51 -2.00 -10.95
C PHE A 99 23.43 -2.67 -9.92
N SER A 100 24.02 -3.81 -10.30
CA SER A 100 25.03 -4.46 -9.48
C SER A 100 26.35 -3.69 -9.61
N LEU A 101 26.82 -3.08 -8.51
CA LEU A 101 28.12 -2.40 -8.47
C LEU A 101 29.26 -3.31 -8.97
N GLY A 102 29.16 -4.63 -8.79
CA GLY A 102 30.16 -5.58 -9.27
C GLY A 102 30.27 -5.64 -10.80
N SER A 103 29.14 -5.50 -11.51
CA SER A 103 29.12 -5.50 -12.98
C SER A 103 29.73 -4.22 -13.55
N ALA A 104 29.54 -3.09 -12.87
CA ALA A 104 30.13 -1.81 -13.25
C ALA A 104 31.64 -1.74 -12.97
N ALA A 105 32.09 -2.31 -11.85
CA ALA A 105 33.51 -2.37 -11.53
C ALA A 105 34.28 -3.22 -12.57
N ALA A 106 33.75 -4.39 -12.95
CA ALA A 106 34.35 -5.23 -13.99
C ALA A 106 34.35 -4.54 -15.37
N GLY A 107 33.24 -3.89 -15.74
CA GLY A 107 33.14 -3.13 -17.00
C GLY A 107 34.10 -1.92 -17.05
N GLY A 108 34.29 -1.22 -15.94
CA GLY A 108 35.23 -0.10 -15.82
C GLY A 108 36.71 -0.52 -15.85
N ILE A 109 37.05 -1.72 -15.36
CA ILE A 109 38.41 -2.27 -15.46
C ILE A 109 38.72 -2.70 -16.90
N LEU A 110 37.78 -3.37 -17.58
CA LEU A 110 38.01 -3.94 -18.91
C LEU A 110 37.94 -2.89 -20.03
N PHE A 111 37.04 -1.91 -19.92
CA PHE A 111 36.77 -0.95 -20.99
C PHE A 111 37.02 0.51 -20.58
N GLY A 112 37.64 0.74 -19.41
CA GLY A 112 37.97 2.07 -18.92
C GLY A 112 36.74 2.95 -18.62
N PRO A 113 36.87 4.29 -18.64
CA PRO A 113 35.78 5.21 -18.29
C PRO A 113 34.56 5.11 -19.24
N VAL A 114 34.73 4.61 -20.46
CA VAL A 114 33.63 4.33 -21.40
C VAL A 114 32.84 3.08 -20.97
N GLY A 115 33.50 2.11 -20.35
CA GLY A 115 32.89 0.90 -19.78
C GLY A 115 31.93 1.16 -18.62
N LEU A 116 32.15 2.24 -17.85
CA LEU A 116 31.26 2.66 -16.77
C LEU A 116 29.92 3.20 -17.29
N LEU A 117 29.90 3.87 -18.45
CA LEU A 117 28.67 4.36 -19.10
C LEU A 117 27.94 3.25 -19.86
N GLY A 118 28.66 2.24 -20.36
CA GLY A 118 28.09 1.03 -20.97
C GLY A 118 27.32 0.12 -20.01
N GLY A 119 27.57 0.22 -18.71
CA GLY A 119 26.89 -0.57 -17.67
C GLY A 119 25.41 -0.23 -17.46
N PHE A 120 24.92 0.88 -18.03
CA PHE A 120 23.52 1.31 -17.94
C PHE A 120 22.65 0.83 -19.12
N LEU A 121 23.28 0.30 -20.19
CA LEU A 121 22.60 -0.07 -21.44
C LEU A 121 21.95 -1.46 -21.43
N GLY A 122 22.00 -2.20 -20.33
CA GLY A 122 21.42 -3.53 -20.29
C GLY A 122 21.27 -4.09 -18.89
N SER A 123 20.09 -3.92 -18.30
CA SER A 123 19.40 -4.96 -17.53
C SER A 123 18.13 -4.37 -16.90
N LYS A 124 17.08 -4.21 -17.71
CA LYS A 124 15.71 -4.23 -17.18
C LYS A 124 15.29 -5.68 -16.98
N THR A 125 16.09 -6.44 -16.25
CA THR A 125 15.78 -7.83 -15.94
C THR A 125 14.88 -7.82 -14.72
N VAL A 126 13.59 -8.03 -14.96
CA VAL A 126 12.60 -8.19 -13.89
C VAL A 126 12.90 -9.49 -13.17
N MET A 127 13.20 -9.40 -11.88
CA MET A 127 13.40 -10.53 -10.99
C MET A 127 12.11 -10.78 -10.21
N ILE A 128 11.61 -12.00 -10.29
CA ILE A 128 10.46 -12.46 -9.52
C ILE A 128 11.01 -13.12 -8.26
N THR A 129 10.55 -12.66 -7.09
CA THR A 129 10.90 -13.22 -5.78
C THR A 129 9.64 -13.78 -5.13
N CYS A 130 9.68 -15.03 -4.68
CA CYS A 130 8.60 -15.58 -3.87
C CYS A 130 8.68 -15.04 -2.44
N LEU A 131 7.58 -14.47 -1.95
CA LEU A 131 7.51 -13.95 -0.58
C LEU A 131 7.35 -15.06 0.47
N ASN A 132 7.00 -16.27 0.04
CA ASN A 132 6.81 -17.40 0.95
C ASN A 132 8.12 -18.16 1.24
N CYS A 133 8.93 -18.44 0.20
CA CYS A 133 10.17 -19.21 0.35
C CYS A 133 11.45 -18.44 -0.02
N GLY A 134 11.34 -17.21 -0.51
CA GLY A 134 12.49 -16.39 -0.90
C GLY A 134 13.16 -16.78 -2.21
N HIS A 135 12.66 -17.80 -2.92
CA HIS A 135 13.20 -18.21 -4.22
C HIS A 135 13.07 -17.08 -5.25
N LYS A 136 14.15 -16.83 -6.02
CA LYS A 136 14.22 -15.75 -7.00
C LYS A 136 14.56 -16.27 -8.39
N TRP A 137 13.88 -15.79 -9.42
CA TRP A 137 14.12 -16.15 -10.81
C TRP A 137 13.88 -14.95 -11.74
N GLU A 138 14.38 -15.02 -12.97
CA GLU A 138 14.22 -13.95 -13.97
C GLU A 138 12.91 -14.14 -14.75
N ALA A 139 12.14 -13.07 -14.94
CA ALA A 139 10.93 -13.10 -15.75
C ALA A 139 11.30 -13.26 -17.25
N GLY A 140 10.63 -14.17 -17.95
CA GLY A 140 10.79 -14.35 -19.40
C GLY A 140 11.90 -15.33 -19.85
N ARG A 141 12.67 -15.93 -18.93
CA ARG A 141 13.45 -17.14 -19.23
C ARG A 141 12.63 -18.38 -18.85
N ILE A 142 12.18 -19.11 -19.85
CA ILE A 142 11.44 -20.38 -19.73
C ILE A 142 12.43 -21.54 -19.86
#